data_AF-A0A376GK01-F1
#
_entry.id   AF-A0A376GK01-F1
#
_cell.length_a   1.000
_cell.length_b   1.000
_cell.length_c   1.000
_cell.angle_alpha   90.00
_cell.angle_beta   90.00
_cell.angle_gamma   90.00
#
_symmetry.space_group_name_H-M   'P 1'
#
loop_
_entity.id
_entity.type
_entity.pdbx_description
1 polymer ?
#
loop_
_entity_poly.entity_id
_entity_poly.type
_entity_poly.pdbx_seq_one_letter_code
_entity_poly.pdbx_strand_id
1 'polypeptide(L)'
;MLIDKIEQEIKKVKRRVPKWFREGETQINSLILFKYLELHKEGKPISRNRLKYECEEFVNFDGNFNQMVNFGEKNHAKVFHIINGKVVLWKPVSEFILFEYEKIK
;
A
#
# COMPACT_ATOMS: atom_id res chain seq x y z
N MET A 1 -13.27 -11.45 16.72
CA MET A 1 -12.45 -10.55 17.56
C MET A 1 -11.52 -9.69 16.68
N LEU A 2 -10.80 -8.71 17.25
CA LEU A 2 -9.86 -7.85 16.49
C LEU A 2 -8.74 -8.67 15.83
N ILE A 3 -8.29 -9.75 16.48
CA ILE A 3 -7.26 -10.66 15.97
C ILE A 3 -7.70 -11.30 14.64
N ASP A 4 -8.91 -11.85 14.57
CA ASP A 4 -9.44 -12.46 13.34
C ASP A 4 -9.46 -11.46 12.17
N LYS A 5 -9.82 -10.19 12.44
CA LYS A 5 -9.83 -9.12 11.43
C LYS A 5 -8.41 -8.84 10.92
N ILE A 6 -7.42 -8.81 11.80
CA ILE A 6 -6.01 -8.61 11.42
C ILE A 6 -5.52 -9.79 10.56
N GLU A 7 -5.81 -11.03 10.96
CA GLU A 7 -5.38 -12.22 10.21
C GLU A 7 -6.02 -12.30 8.83
N GLN A 8 -7.32 -12.02 8.73
CA GLN A 8 -8.03 -11.95 7.44
C GLN A 8 -7.42 -10.88 6.53
N GLU A 9 -7.07 -9.73 7.10
CA GLU A 9 -6.46 -8.64 6.36
C GLU A 9 -5.05 -9.00 5.87
N ILE A 10 -4.23 -9.64 6.71
CA ILE A 10 -2.91 -10.16 6.32
C ILE A 10 -3.06 -11.17 5.16
N LYS A 11 -4.01 -12.10 5.23
CA LYS A 11 -4.30 -13.05 4.15
C LYS A 11 -4.70 -12.33 2.85
N LYS A 12 -5.51 -11.27 2.97
CA LYS A 12 -5.92 -10.44 1.83
C LYS A 12 -4.73 -9.75 1.17
N VAL A 13 -3.83 -9.16 1.96
CA VAL A 13 -2.59 -8.53 1.47
C VAL A 13 -1.72 -9.57 0.76
N LYS A 14 -1.44 -10.71 1.41
CA LYS A 14 -0.60 -11.80 0.86
C LYS A 14 -1.12 -12.34 -0.47
N ARG A 15 -2.44 -12.33 -0.68
CA ARG A 15 -3.08 -12.75 -1.94
C ARG A 15 -3.04 -11.68 -3.03
N ARG A 16 -3.15 -10.39 -2.67
CA ARG A 16 -3.34 -9.29 -3.64
C ARG A 16 -2.04 -8.64 -4.09
N VAL A 17 -1.12 -8.36 -3.18
CA VAL A 17 0.12 -7.62 -3.50
C VAL A 17 0.95 -8.30 -4.60
N PRO A 18 1.17 -9.64 -4.60
CA PRO A 18 1.88 -10.29 -5.70
C PRO A 18 1.20 -10.12 -7.07
N LYS A 19 -0.14 -10.03 -7.08
CA LYS A 19 -0.91 -9.79 -8.31
C LYS A 19 -0.76 -8.35 -8.78
N TRP A 20 -0.84 -7.39 -7.87
CA TRP A 20 -0.60 -5.97 -8.19
C TRP A 20 0.77 -5.76 -8.82
N PHE A 21 1.81 -6.36 -8.24
CA PHE A 21 3.16 -6.29 -8.77
C PHE A 21 3.31 -6.97 -10.13
N ARG A 22 2.60 -8.07 -10.38
CA ARG A 22 2.58 -8.75 -11.69
C ARG A 22 1.80 -7.98 -12.75
N GLU A 23 0.67 -7.39 -12.37
CA GLU A 23 -0.25 -6.66 -13.25
C GLU A 23 0.19 -5.20 -13.47
N GLY A 24 1.22 -4.75 -12.75
CA GLY A 24 1.85 -3.43 -12.90
C GLY A 24 0.96 -2.27 -12.48
N GLU A 25 1.17 -1.11 -13.11
CA GLU A 25 0.48 0.15 -12.81
C GLU A 25 -0.94 0.25 -13.39
N THR A 26 -1.52 -0.86 -13.84
CA THR A 26 -2.86 -0.89 -14.43
C THR A 26 -4.00 -0.63 -13.42
N GLN A 27 -3.73 -0.79 -12.13
CA GLN A 27 -4.67 -0.51 -11.04
C GLN A 27 -4.13 0.60 -10.12
N ILE A 28 -4.98 1.57 -9.74
CA ILE A 28 -4.58 2.74 -8.95
C ILE A 28 -3.93 2.35 -7.62
N ASN A 29 -4.46 1.36 -6.92
CA ASN A 29 -3.86 0.82 -5.68
C ASN A 29 -2.48 0.18 -5.90
N SER A 30 -2.27 -0.47 -7.05
CA SER A 30 -0.95 -1.00 -7.42
C SER A 30 0.03 0.15 -7.62
N LEU A 31 -0.34 1.14 -8.45
CA LEU A 31 0.46 2.34 -8.71
C LEU A 31 0.82 3.08 -7.42
N ILE A 32 -0.15 3.33 -6.52
CA ILE A 32 0.12 4.01 -5.24
C ILE A 32 1.17 3.24 -4.43
N LEU A 33 1.09 1.91 -4.39
CA LEU A 33 2.07 1.09 -3.68
C LEU A 33 3.45 1.16 -4.36
N PHE A 34 3.50 1.10 -5.69
CA PHE A 34 4.75 1.26 -6.45
C PHE A 34 5.42 2.61 -6.16
N LYS A 35 4.69 3.72 -6.32
CA LYS A 35 5.21 5.06 -6.05
C LYS A 35 5.69 5.21 -4.60
N TYR A 36 4.95 4.66 -3.65
CA TYR A 36 5.41 4.64 -2.26
C TYR A 36 6.75 3.89 -2.11
N LEU A 37 6.90 2.72 -2.74
CA LEU A 37 8.11 1.90 -2.63
C LEU A 37 9.32 2.54 -3.32
N GLU A 38 9.11 3.25 -4.43
CA GLU A 38 10.14 4.07 -5.09
C GLU A 38 10.63 5.17 -4.15
N LEU A 39 9.70 5.95 -3.58
CA LEU A 39 10.03 7.00 -2.60
C LEU A 39 10.69 6.45 -1.33
N HIS A 40 10.28 5.24 -0.90
CA HIS A 40 10.84 4.61 0.29
C HIS A 40 12.34 4.32 0.11
N LYS A 41 12.79 3.99 -1.12
CA LYS A 41 14.20 3.72 -1.41
C LYS A 41 15.09 4.94 -1.19
N GLU A 42 14.54 6.15 -1.21
CA GLU A 42 15.28 7.38 -0.87
C GLU A 42 15.59 7.52 0.62
N GLY A 43 14.96 6.72 1.49
CA GLY A 43 15.15 6.78 2.94
C GLY A 43 14.55 8.02 3.62
N LYS A 44 13.72 8.80 2.91
CA LYS A 44 13.09 10.02 3.44
C LYS A 44 11.66 9.74 3.93
N PRO A 45 11.18 10.42 5.00
CA PRO A 45 9.79 10.32 5.40
C PRO A 45 8.81 10.76 4.30
N ILE A 46 7.80 9.94 4.03
CA ILE A 46 6.81 10.19 2.99
C ILE A 46 5.55 10.76 3.63
N SER A 47 5.13 11.96 3.23
CA SER A 47 3.81 12.51 3.61
C SER A 47 2.74 12.02 2.64
N ARG A 48 1.48 12.03 3.06
CA ARG A 48 0.35 11.74 2.17
C ARG A 48 0.33 12.68 0.97
N ASN A 49 0.60 13.97 1.17
CA ASN A 49 0.61 14.96 0.10
C ASN A 49 1.73 14.70 -0.91
N ARG A 50 2.92 14.30 -0.45
CA ARG A 50 4.02 13.90 -1.33
C ARG A 50 3.61 12.68 -2.16
N LEU A 51 3.10 11.63 -1.53
CA LEU A 51 2.66 10.43 -2.24
C LEU A 51 1.53 10.73 -3.24
N LYS A 52 0.58 11.61 -2.86
CA LYS A 52 -0.49 12.06 -3.75
C LYS A 52 0.06 12.78 -4.98
N TYR A 53 0.99 13.72 -4.79
CA TYR A 53 1.64 14.46 -5.87
C TYR A 53 2.32 13.52 -6.88
N GLU A 54 3.04 12.51 -6.41
CA GLU A 54 3.67 11.48 -7.28
C GLU A 54 2.66 10.57 -8.00
N CYS A 55 1.38 10.65 -7.61
CA CYS A 55 0.27 9.91 -8.22
C CYS A 55 -0.72 10.82 -8.96
N GLU A 56 -0.51 12.14 -9.02
CA GLU A 56 -1.53 13.13 -9.46
C GLU A 56 -1.96 12.97 -10.92
N GLU A 57 -1.12 12.37 -11.77
CA GLU A 57 -1.47 12.04 -13.15
C GLU A 57 -2.58 10.96 -13.25
N PHE A 58 -2.91 10.29 -12.14
CA PHE A 58 -3.85 9.18 -12.08
C PHE A 58 -5.04 9.53 -11.17
N VAL A 59 -6.21 9.75 -11.80
CA VAL A 59 -7.44 10.23 -11.15
C VAL A 59 -7.86 9.34 -9.97
N ASN A 60 -8.33 9.95 -8.87
CA ASN A 60 -8.93 9.31 -7.68
C ASN A 60 -7.97 8.63 -6.66
N PHE A 61 -6.84 9.29 -6.35
CA PHE A 61 -5.93 8.89 -5.26
C PHE A 61 -6.64 8.73 -3.90
N ASP A 62 -7.44 9.71 -3.48
CA ASP A 62 -7.93 9.81 -2.11
C ASP A 62 -8.83 8.63 -1.72
N GLY A 63 -9.75 8.23 -2.60
CA GLY A 63 -10.62 7.07 -2.37
C GLY A 63 -9.83 5.76 -2.29
N ASN A 64 -8.90 5.54 -3.21
CA ASN A 64 -8.07 4.33 -3.25
C ASN A 64 -7.12 4.26 -2.04
N PHE A 65 -6.44 5.36 -1.74
CA PHE A 65 -5.51 5.44 -0.62
C PHE A 65 -6.22 5.18 0.71
N ASN A 66 -7.40 5.76 0.93
CA ASN A 66 -8.20 5.51 2.14
C ASN A 66 -8.56 4.03 2.30
N GLN A 67 -8.81 3.31 1.21
CA GLN A 67 -9.06 1.86 1.23
C GLN A 67 -7.81 1.01 1.46
N MET A 68 -6.61 1.59 1.26
CA MET A 68 -5.32 0.95 1.55
C MET A 68 -4.80 1.24 2.96
N VAL A 69 -5.42 2.20 3.67
CA VAL A 69 -5.09 2.56 5.06
C VAL A 69 -6.09 1.94 6.05
N ASN A 70 -7.36 1.84 5.71
CA ASN A 70 -8.41 1.41 6.63
C ASN A 70 -8.75 -0.07 6.47
N PHE A 71 -9.21 -0.70 7.55
CA PHE A 71 -9.84 -2.02 7.49
C PHE A 71 -11.23 -1.91 6.83
N GLY A 72 -11.61 -2.94 6.07
CA GLY A 72 -12.95 -3.06 5.53
C GLY A 72 -13.13 -4.34 4.73
N GLU A 73 -14.35 -4.88 4.68
CA GLU A 73 -14.62 -6.10 3.93
C GLU A 73 -14.31 -5.93 2.44
N LYS A 74 -14.71 -4.79 1.87
CA LYS A 74 -14.52 -4.44 0.46
C LYS A 74 -13.33 -3.51 0.20
N ASN A 75 -12.43 -3.35 1.17
CA ASN A 75 -11.28 -2.47 1.02
C ASN A 75 -10.27 -3.00 -0.02
N HIS A 76 -9.26 -2.19 -0.33
CA HIS A 76 -8.19 -2.54 -1.26
C HIS A 76 -7.07 -3.32 -0.59
N ALA A 77 -7.30 -3.98 0.55
CA ALA A 77 -6.26 -4.47 1.45
C ALA A 77 -5.47 -3.34 2.13
N LYS A 78 -5.35 -3.43 3.45
CA LYS A 78 -4.59 -2.50 4.28
C LYS A 78 -3.10 -2.77 4.11
N VAL A 79 -2.41 -1.92 3.36
CA VAL A 79 -0.95 -1.99 3.21
C VAL A 79 -0.25 -0.81 3.89
N PHE A 80 -0.98 0.25 4.21
CA PHE A 80 -0.44 1.46 4.83
C PHE A 80 -0.95 1.69 6.25
N HIS A 81 -0.18 2.48 6.97
CA HIS A 81 -0.55 3.14 8.21
C HIS A 81 -0.11 4.61 8.13
N ILE A 82 -0.81 5.49 8.85
CA ILE A 82 -0.41 6.88 9.01
C ILE A 82 0.05 7.06 10.45
N ILE A 83 1.32 7.42 10.64
CA ILE A 83 1.90 7.70 11.96
C ILE A 83 2.48 9.11 11.90
N ASN A 84 2.01 10.00 12.78
CA ASN A 84 2.46 11.40 12.83
C ASN A 84 2.40 12.11 11.46
N GLY A 85 1.34 11.87 10.68
CA GLY A 85 1.15 12.44 9.34
C GLY A 85 2.06 11.85 8.25
N LYS A 86 2.84 10.82 8.55
CA LYS A 86 3.68 10.10 7.59
C LYS A 86 3.03 8.78 7.18
N VAL A 87 3.11 8.47 5.90
CA VAL A 87 2.69 7.18 5.35
C VAL A 87 3.81 6.18 5.60
N VAL A 88 3.46 5.05 6.21
CA VAL A 88 4.38 3.93 6.44
C VAL A 88 3.71 2.63 6.03
N LEU A 89 4.50 1.59 5.72
CA LEU A 89 3.94 0.25 5.54
C LEU A 89 3.30 -0.25 6.84
N TRP A 90 2.18 -0.95 6.70
CA TRP A 90 1.54 -1.59 7.83
C TRP A 90 2.42 -2.73 8.34
N LYS A 91 2.93 -2.57 9.58
CA LYS A 91 3.94 -3.44 10.20
C LYS A 91 3.71 -4.96 10.03
N PRO A 92 2.51 -5.51 10.17
CA PRO A 92 2.29 -6.97 10.04
C PRO A 92 2.59 -7.55 8.65
N VAL A 93 2.70 -6.71 7.62
CA VAL A 93 2.92 -7.13 6.23
C VAL A 93 4.07 -6.39 5.54
N SER A 94 4.77 -5.50 6.24
CA SER A 94 5.78 -4.64 5.62
C SER A 94 6.93 -5.43 5.00
N GLU A 95 7.48 -6.40 5.73
CA GLU A 95 8.59 -7.25 5.25
C GLU A 95 8.16 -8.07 4.02
N PHE A 96 6.94 -8.61 4.04
CA PHE A 96 6.38 -9.36 2.92
C PHE A 96 6.25 -8.47 1.67
N ILE A 97 5.73 -7.25 1.81
CA ILE A 97 5.59 -6.32 0.68
C ILE A 97 6.95 -5.97 0.07
N LEU A 98 7.94 -5.66 0.92
CA LEU A 98 9.30 -5.37 0.48
C LEU A 98 9.91 -6.57 -0.26
N PHE A 99 9.78 -7.77 0.30
CA PHE A 99 10.26 -9.00 -0.33
C PHE A 99 9.62 -9.26 -1.69
N GLU A 100 8.30 -9.10 -1.82
CA GLU A 100 7.62 -9.25 -3.11
C GLU A 100 8.03 -8.18 -4.13
N TYR A 101 8.32 -6.96 -3.69
CA TYR A 101 8.77 -5.89 -4.57
C TYR A 101 10.18 -6.14 -5.14
N GLU A 102 11.08 -6.74 -4.35
CA GLU A 102 12.42 -7.09 -4.83
C GLU A 102 12.42 -8.22 -5.87
N LYS A 103 11.34 -9.01 -6.00
CA LYS A 103 11.24 -10.08 -7.02
C LYS A 103 10.93 -9.59 -8.43
N ILE A 104 10.42 -8.37 -8.56
CA ILE A 104 9.98 -7.80 -9.84
C ILE A 104 10.93 -6.73 -10.37
N LYS A 105 12.00 -6.43 -9.62
CA LYS A 105 13.17 -5.69 -10.12
C LYS A 105 14.19 -6.65 -10.70
#